data_AF-A0A355S4E4-F1
#
_entry.id   AF-A0A355S4E4-F1
#
_cell.length_a   1.000
_cell.length_b   1.000
_cell.length_c   1.000
_cell.angle_alpha   90.00
_cell.angle_beta   90.00
_cell.angle_gamma   90.00
#
_symmetry.space_group_name_H-M   'P 1'
#
loop_
_entity.id
_entity.type
_entity.pdbx_description
1 polymer ?
#
loop_
_entity_poly.entity_id
_entity_poly.type
_entity_poly.pdbx_seq_one_letter_code
_entity_poly.pdbx_strand_id
1 'polypeptide(L)'
;ARKRETLLLKLIYDHHPLFKGSDAPLWYGRELPYSIEGGDELVLNSEMIAVGCSERTDPKAIETLAKNIFKRGKFKKVLVLDIPKCRAFMHLDTVFTMVDYDKFTIHPGIEGPMNLYILTPDFDGGIKSSYQTDTLENILKSQLKLDSVELIRCGGGDPIVAAREQWNDGSNTLSIAPGVVITYERNYVSNELLSKHNIKVITIASSELSRGRGGPRCMSMPLIREDVGTL
;
A
#
# COMPACT_ATOMS: atom_id res chain seq x y z
N ALA A 1 18.73 -11.96 -5.87
CA ALA A 1 19.20 -10.87 -6.76
C ALA A 1 18.82 -9.47 -6.23
N ARG A 2 17.53 -9.19 -5.97
CA ARG A 2 17.02 -7.85 -5.59
C ARG A 2 17.57 -7.24 -4.28
N LYS A 3 18.05 -8.05 -3.33
CA LYS A 3 18.72 -7.57 -2.09
C LYS A 3 19.93 -6.64 -2.34
N ARG A 4 20.48 -6.63 -3.56
CA ARG A 4 21.56 -5.72 -3.98
C ARG A 4 21.05 -4.29 -4.18
N GLU A 5 19.79 -4.10 -4.57
CA GLU A 5 19.19 -2.77 -4.82
C GLU A 5 19.19 -1.92 -3.55
N THR A 6 18.87 -2.51 -2.40
CA THR A 6 18.80 -1.79 -1.12
C THR A 6 20.16 -1.30 -0.60
N LEU A 7 21.27 -1.79 -1.15
CA LEU A 7 22.59 -1.26 -0.84
C LEU A 7 22.74 0.19 -1.33
N LEU A 8 22.18 0.51 -2.50
CA LEU A 8 22.20 1.86 -3.05
C LEU A 8 21.40 2.82 -2.15
N LEU A 9 20.22 2.39 -1.70
CA LEU A 9 19.40 3.16 -0.77
C LEU A 9 20.10 3.37 0.57
N LYS A 10 20.80 2.36 1.09
CA LYS A 10 21.62 2.49 2.31
C LYS A 10 22.72 3.53 2.14
N LEU A 11 23.45 3.51 1.01
CA LEU A 11 24.51 4.49 0.75
C LEU A 11 23.94 5.92 0.66
N ILE A 12 22.79 6.09 0.01
CA ILE A 12 22.09 7.39 -0.05
C ILE A 12 21.70 7.85 1.36
N TYR A 13 21.05 6.98 2.15
CA TYR A 13 20.62 7.30 3.50
C TYR A 13 21.79 7.66 4.44
N ASP A 14 22.89 6.90 4.38
CA ASP A 14 24.03 7.07 5.28
C ASP A 14 24.93 8.27 4.92
N HIS A 15 25.02 8.62 3.63
CA HIS A 15 26.07 9.53 3.15
C HIS A 15 25.57 10.78 2.43
N HIS A 16 24.38 10.77 1.82
CA HIS A 16 23.91 11.91 1.06
C HIS A 16 23.51 13.08 1.99
N PRO A 17 23.90 14.35 1.71
CA PRO A 17 23.67 15.48 2.61
C PRO A 17 22.21 15.72 3.02
N LEU A 18 21.24 15.34 2.17
CA LEU A 18 19.81 15.44 2.50
C LEU A 18 19.34 14.45 3.58
N PHE A 19 20.03 13.32 3.76
CA PHE A 19 19.61 12.25 4.65
C PHE A 19 20.57 12.06 5.83
N LYS A 20 21.86 12.24 5.59
CA LYS A 20 22.90 12.09 6.61
C LYS A 20 22.69 13.08 7.74
N GLY A 21 22.43 12.56 8.95
CA GLY A 21 22.18 13.39 10.14
C GLY A 21 20.80 14.05 10.15
N SER A 22 19.91 13.69 9.21
CA SER A 22 18.50 14.08 9.28
C SER A 22 17.76 13.28 10.35
N ASP A 23 16.62 13.79 10.80
CA ASP A 23 15.72 13.08 11.73
C ASP A 23 14.88 11.98 11.05
N ALA A 24 15.13 11.71 9.75
CA ALA A 24 14.45 10.67 9.00
C ALA A 24 14.64 9.31 9.72
N PRO A 25 13.57 8.66 10.20
CA PRO A 25 13.68 7.39 10.88
C PRO A 25 14.05 6.26 9.93
N LEU A 26 14.94 5.35 10.37
CA LEU A 26 15.04 4.02 9.80
C LEU A 26 14.13 3.06 10.59
N TRP A 27 12.93 2.78 10.06
CA TRP A 27 11.95 1.91 10.71
C TRP A 27 12.23 0.42 10.51
N TYR A 28 12.89 0.07 9.40
CA TYR A 28 13.30 -1.30 9.10
C TYR A 28 14.63 -1.31 8.33
N GLY A 29 15.59 -2.08 8.81
CA GLY A 29 16.93 -2.15 8.22
C GLY A 29 17.11 -3.38 7.34
N ARG A 30 17.88 -3.26 6.26
CA ARG A 30 18.19 -4.36 5.33
C ARG A 30 18.93 -5.56 5.96
N GLU A 31 19.57 -5.35 7.11
CA GLU A 31 20.31 -6.39 7.85
C GLU A 31 19.42 -7.20 8.79
N LEU A 32 18.14 -6.80 8.95
CA LEU A 32 17.19 -7.56 9.76
C LEU A 32 16.85 -8.90 9.08
N PRO A 33 16.55 -9.95 9.85
CA PRO A 33 16.47 -11.31 9.34
C PRO A 33 15.20 -11.61 8.53
N TYR A 34 14.13 -10.83 8.71
CA TYR A 34 12.84 -11.07 8.09
C TYR A 34 12.63 -10.16 6.88
N SER A 35 11.94 -10.67 5.86
CA SER A 35 11.74 -9.93 4.61
C SER A 35 10.58 -8.95 4.73
N ILE A 36 10.73 -7.76 4.15
CA ILE A 36 9.67 -6.78 3.89
C ILE A 36 9.99 -6.06 2.58
N GLU A 37 8.98 -5.81 1.76
CA GLU A 37 9.10 -5.08 0.49
C GLU A 37 8.12 -3.90 0.46
N GLY A 38 8.54 -2.74 -0.08
CA GLY A 38 7.76 -1.50 -0.04
C GLY A 38 6.42 -1.52 -0.80
N GLY A 39 6.18 -2.51 -1.66
CA GLY A 39 4.86 -2.72 -2.27
C GLY A 39 3.80 -3.14 -1.25
N ASP A 40 4.22 -3.74 -0.12
CA ASP A 40 3.30 -4.10 0.95
C ASP A 40 3.04 -2.94 1.92
N GLU A 41 3.79 -1.84 1.84
CA GLU A 41 3.74 -0.74 2.82
C GLU A 41 2.91 0.45 2.27
N LEU A 42 1.77 0.73 2.88
CA LEU A 42 0.87 1.83 2.51
C LEU A 42 0.64 2.75 3.72
N VAL A 43 1.07 4.01 3.63
CA VAL A 43 0.71 5.04 4.62
C VAL A 43 -0.70 5.56 4.29
N LEU A 44 -1.67 5.28 5.16
CA LEU A 44 -3.08 5.65 4.93
C LEU A 44 -3.39 7.06 5.42
N ASN A 45 -2.86 7.42 6.59
CA ASN A 45 -2.95 8.78 7.13
C ASN A 45 -1.79 9.02 8.13
N SER A 46 -1.85 10.12 8.88
CA SER A 46 -0.81 10.50 9.84
C SER A 46 -0.69 9.56 11.04
N GLU A 47 -1.70 8.73 11.32
CA GLU A 47 -1.77 7.83 12.49
C GLU A 47 -1.79 6.34 12.12
N MET A 48 -1.99 5.98 10.86
CA MET A 48 -2.22 4.61 10.43
C MET A 48 -1.50 4.24 9.14
N ILE A 49 -0.90 3.05 9.15
CA ILE A 49 -0.37 2.39 7.95
C ILE A 49 -1.11 1.07 7.72
N ALA A 50 -1.20 0.63 6.46
CA ALA A 50 -1.53 -0.73 6.07
C ALA A 50 -0.27 -1.47 5.64
N VAL A 51 -0.15 -2.74 6.03
CA VAL A 51 0.96 -3.62 5.64
C VAL A 51 0.40 -4.96 5.13
N GLY A 52 0.82 -5.35 3.93
CA GLY A 52 0.53 -6.68 3.37
C GLY A 52 1.37 -7.76 4.06
N CYS A 53 0.72 -8.80 4.58
CA CYS A 53 1.37 -10.07 4.89
C CYS A 53 1.28 -10.93 3.63
N SER A 54 2.40 -11.08 2.93
CA SER A 54 2.44 -11.58 1.55
C SER A 54 3.47 -12.71 1.38
N GLU A 55 3.73 -13.14 0.14
CA GLU A 55 4.88 -14.01 -0.17
C GLU A 55 6.22 -13.30 0.06
N ARG A 56 6.23 -11.96 0.07
CA ARG A 56 7.44 -11.11 0.12
C ARG A 56 7.66 -10.41 1.45
N THR A 57 6.61 -10.26 2.25
CA THR A 57 6.64 -9.61 3.56
C THR A 57 6.24 -10.59 4.66
N ASP A 58 7.18 -10.88 5.55
CA ASP A 58 7.05 -11.86 6.64
C ASP A 58 6.31 -11.23 7.83
N PRO A 59 5.38 -11.94 8.49
CA PRO A 59 4.65 -11.42 9.66
C PRO A 59 5.58 -10.92 10.79
N LYS A 60 6.75 -11.55 11.00
CA LYS A 60 7.73 -11.09 12.00
C LYS A 60 8.43 -9.78 11.58
N ALA A 61 8.56 -9.53 10.28
CA ALA A 61 9.01 -8.23 9.79
C ALA A 61 7.97 -7.15 10.11
N ILE A 62 6.68 -7.45 9.90
CA ILE A 62 5.56 -6.55 10.23
C ILE A 62 5.55 -6.22 11.73
N GLU A 63 5.68 -7.22 12.61
CA GLU A 63 5.77 -6.97 14.06
C GLU A 63 6.97 -6.10 14.45
N THR A 64 8.13 -6.34 13.82
CA THR A 64 9.35 -5.56 14.08
C THR A 64 9.18 -4.11 13.61
N LEU A 65 8.60 -3.91 12.41
CA LEU A 65 8.25 -2.59 11.88
C LEU A 65 7.29 -1.86 12.83
N ALA A 66 6.21 -2.53 13.25
CA ALA A 66 5.20 -1.97 14.14
C ALA A 66 5.80 -1.54 15.49
N LYS A 67 6.65 -2.37 16.12
CA LYS A 67 7.38 -1.99 17.36
C LYS A 67 8.22 -0.74 17.17
N ASN A 68 8.97 -0.66 16.07
CA ASN A 68 9.84 0.49 15.80
C ASN A 68 9.04 1.77 15.57
N ILE A 69 7.93 1.65 14.82
CA ILE A 69 7.03 2.76 14.53
C ILE A 69 6.34 3.28 15.79
N PHE A 70 5.79 2.40 16.62
CA PHE A 70 5.09 2.78 17.84
C PHE A 70 6.00 3.44 18.88
N LYS A 71 7.26 3.02 18.98
CA LYS A 71 8.26 3.65 19.88
C LYS A 71 8.49 5.14 19.64
N ARG A 72 8.30 5.62 18.41
CA ARG A 72 8.46 7.05 18.07
C ARG A 72 7.15 7.84 18.13
N GLY A 73 6.01 7.19 18.36
CA GLY A 73 4.74 7.83 18.72
C GLY A 73 3.94 8.51 17.60
N LYS A 74 4.43 8.55 16.34
CA LYS A 74 3.68 9.18 15.23
C LYS A 74 2.46 8.34 14.80
N PHE A 75 2.69 7.08 14.43
CA PHE A 75 1.62 6.17 14.06
C PHE A 75 1.12 5.40 15.28
N LYS A 76 -0.18 5.15 15.34
CA LYS A 76 -0.89 4.52 16.45
C LYS A 76 -1.42 3.13 16.09
N LYS A 77 -1.59 2.85 14.79
CA LYS A 77 -2.18 1.61 14.29
C LYS A 77 -1.45 1.08 13.06
N VAL A 78 -1.38 -0.25 12.95
CA VAL A 78 -0.99 -0.95 11.72
C VAL A 78 -2.13 -1.90 11.35
N LEU A 79 -2.74 -1.70 10.18
CA LEU A 79 -3.67 -2.67 9.59
C LEU A 79 -2.87 -3.69 8.79
N VAL A 80 -2.96 -4.95 9.16
CA VAL A 80 -2.33 -6.05 8.44
C VAL A 80 -3.37 -6.74 7.58
N LEU A 81 -3.09 -6.84 6.28
CA LEU A 81 -3.90 -7.58 5.32
C LEU A 81 -3.15 -8.85 4.92
N ASP A 82 -3.66 -10.02 5.32
CA ASP A 82 -3.11 -11.31 4.90
C ASP A 82 -3.60 -11.63 3.48
N ILE A 83 -2.73 -11.37 2.50
CA ILE A 83 -3.05 -11.54 1.09
C ILE A 83 -2.62 -12.94 0.61
N PRO A 84 -3.31 -13.53 -0.40
CA PRO A 84 -2.97 -14.86 -0.86
C PRO A 84 -1.52 -14.94 -1.36
N LYS A 85 -0.78 -15.95 -0.86
CA LYS A 85 0.63 -16.17 -1.19
C LYS A 85 0.78 -16.83 -2.56
N CYS A 86 0.52 -16.08 -3.62
CA CYS A 86 0.68 -16.55 -4.99
C CYS A 86 1.30 -15.46 -5.87
N ARG A 87 1.95 -15.89 -6.96
CA ARG A 87 2.65 -14.98 -7.88
C ARG A 87 1.78 -13.90 -8.52
N ALA A 88 0.46 -14.10 -8.57
CA ALA A 88 -0.46 -13.11 -9.09
C ALA A 88 -0.61 -11.89 -8.14
N PHE A 89 -0.34 -12.07 -6.84
CA PHE A 89 -0.48 -11.06 -5.80
C PHE A 89 0.83 -10.95 -5.01
N MET A 90 1.85 -10.36 -5.64
CA MET A 90 3.18 -10.25 -5.03
C MET A 90 3.20 -9.30 -3.82
N HIS A 91 2.38 -8.25 -3.85
CA HIS A 91 2.35 -7.18 -2.86
C HIS A 91 0.92 -6.65 -2.68
N LEU A 92 0.66 -5.99 -1.56
CA LEU A 92 -0.61 -5.34 -1.27
C LEU A 92 -0.97 -4.28 -2.31
N ASP A 93 -0.01 -3.46 -2.74
CA ASP A 93 -0.25 -2.36 -3.67
C ASP A 93 -0.63 -2.79 -5.09
N THR A 94 -0.45 -4.05 -5.47
CA THR A 94 -0.91 -4.55 -6.77
C THR A 94 -2.39 -4.88 -6.73
N VAL A 95 -2.98 -5.04 -5.55
CA VAL A 95 -4.38 -5.45 -5.35
C VAL A 95 -5.20 -4.43 -4.57
N PHE A 96 -4.58 -3.47 -3.89
CA PHE A 96 -5.25 -2.50 -3.03
C PHE A 96 -4.45 -1.20 -2.94
N THR A 97 -5.02 -0.06 -3.36
CA THR A 97 -4.40 1.26 -3.20
C THR A 97 -5.43 2.36 -2.88
N MET A 98 -5.02 3.37 -2.12
CA MET A 98 -5.84 4.53 -1.75
C MET A 98 -5.74 5.63 -2.81
N VAL A 99 -6.86 6.05 -3.38
CA VAL A 99 -6.92 7.00 -4.52
C VAL A 99 -7.53 8.35 -4.18
N ASP A 100 -8.26 8.41 -3.06
CA ASP A 100 -8.85 9.61 -2.50
C ASP A 100 -8.99 9.45 -0.97
N TYR A 101 -9.52 10.45 -0.28
CA TYR A 101 -9.74 10.42 1.17
C TYR A 101 -10.52 9.19 1.66
N ASP A 102 -11.54 8.79 0.91
CA ASP A 102 -12.46 7.69 1.25
C ASP A 102 -12.54 6.60 0.18
N LYS A 103 -11.71 6.66 -0.87
CA LYS A 103 -11.80 5.76 -2.03
C LYS A 103 -10.53 4.95 -2.21
N PHE A 104 -10.73 3.66 -2.51
CA PHE A 104 -9.67 2.71 -2.74
C PHE A 104 -9.93 1.93 -4.03
N THR A 105 -8.89 1.66 -4.82
CA THR A 105 -8.99 0.62 -5.85
C THR A 105 -8.70 -0.73 -5.23
N ILE A 106 -9.49 -1.74 -5.58
CA ILE A 106 -9.30 -3.12 -5.10
C ILE A 106 -9.43 -4.13 -6.24
N HIS A 107 -8.64 -5.20 -6.18
CA HIS A 107 -8.81 -6.37 -7.04
C HIS A 107 -9.86 -7.33 -6.46
N PRO A 108 -10.91 -7.74 -7.22
CA PRO A 108 -11.98 -8.61 -6.71
C PRO A 108 -11.50 -9.95 -6.15
N GLY A 109 -10.37 -10.48 -6.66
CA GLY A 109 -9.80 -11.74 -6.20
C GLY A 109 -9.22 -11.73 -4.78
N ILE A 110 -9.14 -10.56 -4.13
CA ILE A 110 -8.77 -10.47 -2.71
C ILE A 110 -9.96 -10.15 -1.78
N GLU A 111 -11.16 -9.89 -2.32
CA GLU A 111 -12.38 -9.62 -1.53
C GLU A 111 -13.00 -10.87 -0.89
N GLY A 112 -12.40 -12.06 -1.08
CA GLY A 112 -12.77 -13.29 -0.36
C GLY A 112 -12.50 -13.20 1.15
N PRO A 113 -12.57 -14.31 1.91
CA PRO A 113 -12.23 -14.28 3.33
C PRO A 113 -10.77 -13.86 3.49
N MET A 114 -10.55 -12.59 3.80
CA MET A 114 -9.25 -11.99 4.06
C MET A 114 -9.04 -11.92 5.56
N ASN A 115 -7.91 -12.43 6.03
CA ASN A 115 -7.56 -12.26 7.44
C ASN A 115 -7.03 -10.84 7.64
N LEU A 116 -7.74 -10.08 8.46
CA LEU A 116 -7.41 -8.69 8.77
C LEU A 116 -7.04 -8.58 10.25
N TYR A 117 -5.93 -7.92 10.54
CA TYR A 117 -5.47 -7.69 11.92
C TYR A 117 -5.20 -6.21 12.15
N ILE A 118 -5.57 -5.71 13.32
CA ILE A 118 -5.16 -4.38 13.79
C ILE A 118 -4.11 -4.56 14.87
N LEU A 119 -2.92 -4.01 14.63
CA LEU A 119 -1.86 -3.92 15.63
C LEU A 119 -1.89 -2.55 16.29
N THR A 120 -1.76 -2.53 17.61
CA THR A 120 -1.68 -1.33 18.45
C THR A 120 -0.55 -1.47 19.47
N PRO A 121 0.02 -0.37 19.99
CA PRO A 121 0.99 -0.45 21.08
C PRO A 121 0.34 -1.02 22.33
N ASP A 122 1.10 -1.86 23.05
CA ASP A 122 0.76 -2.31 24.40
C ASP A 122 1.47 -1.45 25.45
N PHE A 123 1.02 -1.50 26.71
CA PHE A 123 1.53 -0.66 27.80
C PHE A 123 3.03 -0.85 28.07
N ASP A 124 3.57 -2.06 27.86
CA ASP A 124 4.98 -2.39 28.10
C ASP A 124 5.87 -2.28 26.84
N GLY A 125 5.45 -1.49 25.84
CA GLY A 125 6.16 -1.38 24.55
C GLY A 125 6.03 -2.63 23.67
N GLY A 126 5.08 -3.51 24.02
CA GLY A 126 4.65 -4.64 23.22
C GLY A 126 3.70 -4.26 22.08
N ILE A 127 3.13 -5.28 21.43
CA ILE A 127 2.08 -5.12 20.42
C ILE A 127 0.87 -5.91 20.87
N LYS A 128 -0.29 -5.26 20.85
CA LYS A 128 -1.59 -5.94 20.91
C LYS A 128 -2.12 -6.14 19.48
N SER A 129 -2.44 -7.38 19.14
CA SER A 129 -3.06 -7.76 17.87
C SER A 129 -4.55 -8.06 18.07
N SER A 130 -5.39 -7.60 17.14
CA SER A 130 -6.83 -7.86 17.13
C SER A 130 -7.25 -8.33 15.74
N TYR A 131 -7.68 -9.59 15.64
CA TYR A 131 -8.30 -10.14 14.44
C TYR A 131 -9.66 -9.49 14.17
N GLN A 132 -9.94 -9.15 12.92
CA GLN A 132 -11.18 -8.51 12.50
C GLN A 132 -12.05 -9.50 11.71
N THR A 133 -13.36 -9.46 11.95
CA THR A 133 -14.35 -10.34 11.31
C THR A 133 -15.33 -9.60 10.39
N ASP A 134 -15.23 -8.28 10.33
CA ASP A 134 -16.10 -7.43 9.50
C ASP A 134 -15.51 -7.29 8.07
N THR A 135 -16.27 -6.66 7.17
CA THR A 135 -15.81 -6.35 5.82
C THR A 135 -14.67 -5.35 5.84
N LEU A 136 -13.79 -5.40 4.83
CA LEU A 136 -12.69 -4.45 4.67
C LEU A 136 -13.19 -3.00 4.63
N GLU A 137 -14.32 -2.75 3.97
CA GLU A 137 -14.96 -1.43 3.90
C GLU A 137 -15.33 -0.90 5.30
N ASN A 138 -16.03 -1.71 6.10
CA ASN A 138 -16.40 -1.34 7.46
C ASN A 138 -15.20 -1.14 8.39
N ILE A 139 -14.16 -1.97 8.23
CA ILE A 139 -12.91 -1.84 8.98
C ILE A 139 -12.20 -0.54 8.60
N LEU A 140 -12.01 -0.25 7.32
CA LEU A 140 -11.39 0.99 6.86
C LEU A 140 -12.18 2.21 7.36
N LYS A 141 -13.51 2.19 7.20
CA LYS A 141 -14.41 3.24 7.67
C LYS A 141 -14.20 3.53 9.16
N SER A 142 -14.26 2.48 9.99
CA SER A 142 -14.09 2.59 11.44
C SER A 142 -12.68 3.03 11.85
N GLN A 143 -11.64 2.44 11.25
CA GLN A 143 -10.25 2.70 11.65
C GLN A 143 -9.73 4.06 11.18
N LEU A 144 -10.17 4.52 10.01
CA LEU A 144 -9.83 5.82 9.44
C LEU A 144 -10.79 6.94 9.88
N LYS A 145 -11.87 6.60 10.61
CA LYS A 145 -12.90 7.53 11.10
C LYS A 145 -13.60 8.28 9.95
N LEU A 146 -14.00 7.55 8.93
CA LEU A 146 -14.69 8.07 7.76
C LEU A 146 -16.20 7.83 7.86
N ASP A 147 -16.99 8.66 7.18
CA ASP A 147 -18.44 8.46 7.08
C ASP A 147 -18.80 7.32 6.11
N SER A 148 -17.97 7.11 5.10
CA SER A 148 -18.08 6.06 4.09
C SER A 148 -16.70 5.64 3.61
N VAL A 149 -16.62 4.45 3.02
CA VAL A 149 -15.47 4.00 2.23
C VAL A 149 -16.01 3.42 0.94
N GLU A 150 -15.41 3.77 -0.18
CA GLU A 150 -15.78 3.23 -1.48
C GLU A 150 -14.65 2.38 -2.06
N LEU A 151 -14.96 1.11 -2.36
CA LEU A 151 -14.05 0.18 -2.99
C LEU A 151 -14.34 0.08 -4.50
N ILE A 152 -13.49 0.72 -5.31
CA ILE A 152 -13.56 0.74 -6.77
C ILE A 152 -12.88 -0.52 -7.31
N ARG A 153 -13.67 -1.43 -7.90
CA ARG A 153 -13.19 -2.74 -8.34
C ARG A 153 -12.46 -2.67 -9.68
N CYS A 154 -11.22 -3.14 -9.72
CA CYS A 154 -10.44 -3.31 -10.95
C CYS A 154 -11.22 -4.15 -11.97
N GLY A 155 -11.28 -3.67 -13.22
CA GLY A 155 -12.04 -4.29 -14.30
C GLY A 155 -13.56 -4.34 -14.10
N GLY A 156 -14.11 -3.61 -13.12
CA GLY A 156 -15.55 -3.58 -12.85
C GLY A 156 -16.14 -4.85 -12.24
N GLY A 157 -15.28 -5.75 -11.73
CA GLY A 157 -15.71 -7.04 -11.19
C GLY A 157 -15.95 -8.13 -12.24
N ASP A 158 -15.84 -7.82 -13.53
CA ASP A 158 -15.88 -8.84 -14.59
C ASP A 158 -14.63 -9.74 -14.49
N PRO A 159 -14.75 -11.06 -14.34
CA PRO A 159 -13.60 -11.94 -14.10
C PRO A 159 -12.53 -11.90 -15.20
N ILE A 160 -12.92 -11.70 -16.45
CA ILE A 160 -12.00 -11.70 -17.61
C ILE A 160 -11.28 -10.35 -17.67
N VAL A 161 -12.03 -9.25 -17.57
CA VAL A 161 -11.47 -7.90 -17.60
C VAL A 161 -10.60 -7.66 -16.37
N ALA A 162 -11.08 -8.02 -15.17
CA ALA A 162 -10.34 -7.87 -13.92
C ALA A 162 -9.02 -8.64 -13.97
N ALA A 163 -9.02 -9.90 -14.41
CA ALA A 163 -7.79 -10.67 -14.54
C ALA A 163 -6.79 -10.03 -15.52
N ARG A 164 -7.28 -9.52 -16.66
CA ARG A 164 -6.43 -8.85 -17.67
C ARG A 164 -5.85 -7.54 -17.15
N GLU A 165 -6.66 -6.68 -16.54
CA GLU A 165 -6.22 -5.37 -16.05
C GLU A 165 -5.38 -5.50 -14.78
N GLN A 166 -5.67 -6.47 -13.92
CA GLN A 166 -4.80 -6.84 -12.80
C GLN A 166 -3.41 -7.25 -13.27
N TRP A 167 -3.32 -8.06 -14.33
CA TRP A 167 -2.04 -8.45 -14.92
C TRP A 167 -1.22 -7.25 -15.43
N ASN A 168 -1.90 -6.15 -15.77
CA ASN A 168 -1.29 -4.90 -16.19
C ASN A 168 -1.28 -3.86 -15.06
N ASP A 169 -1.33 -4.30 -13.80
CA ASP A 169 -1.23 -3.45 -12.61
C ASP A 169 -2.36 -2.41 -12.50
N GLY A 170 -3.59 -2.77 -12.86
CA GLY A 170 -4.77 -1.90 -12.84
C GLY A 170 -5.14 -1.32 -11.47
N SER A 171 -4.82 -2.02 -10.39
CA SER A 171 -5.02 -1.54 -9.01
C SER A 171 -3.79 -0.83 -8.44
N ASN A 172 -2.66 -0.81 -9.16
CA ASN A 172 -1.40 -0.18 -8.73
C ASN A 172 -1.33 1.29 -9.17
N THR A 173 -2.30 2.07 -8.73
CA THR A 173 -2.44 3.46 -9.13
C THR A 173 -1.53 4.37 -8.30
N LEU A 174 -0.94 5.39 -8.93
CA LEU A 174 -0.15 6.40 -8.22
C LEU A 174 -0.99 7.65 -7.98
N SER A 175 -1.43 7.86 -6.75
CA SER A 175 -2.13 9.08 -6.34
C SER A 175 -1.13 10.23 -6.17
N ILE A 176 -1.28 11.31 -6.94
CA ILE A 176 -0.42 12.51 -6.85
C ILE A 176 -1.07 13.66 -6.08
N ALA A 177 -2.40 13.63 -5.96
CA ALA A 177 -3.21 14.45 -5.08
C ALA A 177 -4.50 13.65 -4.74
N PRO A 178 -5.25 14.01 -3.70
CA PRO A 178 -6.56 13.39 -3.44
C PRO A 178 -7.45 13.48 -4.68
N GLY A 179 -7.96 12.33 -5.13
CA GLY A 179 -8.78 12.26 -6.33
C GLY A 179 -8.02 12.44 -7.65
N VAL A 180 -6.68 12.43 -7.66
CA VAL A 180 -5.87 12.57 -8.89
C VAL A 180 -4.83 11.45 -8.95
N VAL A 181 -4.96 10.56 -9.94
CA VAL A 181 -4.13 9.37 -10.08
C VAL A 181 -3.42 9.30 -11.42
N ILE A 182 -2.27 8.65 -11.44
CA ILE A 182 -1.58 8.21 -12.66
C ILE A 182 -1.79 6.71 -12.85
N THR A 183 -2.24 6.31 -14.04
CA THR A 183 -2.49 4.91 -14.42
C THR A 183 -1.92 4.60 -15.80
N TYR A 184 -1.89 3.32 -16.18
CA TYR A 184 -1.63 2.93 -17.56
C TYR A 184 -2.88 3.08 -18.44
N GLU A 185 -2.69 3.58 -19.66
CA GLU A 185 -3.78 3.79 -20.64
C GLU A 185 -4.52 2.49 -21.01
N ARG A 186 -3.82 1.34 -20.98
CA ARG A 186 -4.38 0.02 -21.35
C ARG A 186 -5.43 -0.53 -20.39
N ASN A 187 -5.55 0.02 -19.18
CA ASN A 187 -6.52 -0.40 -18.16
C ASN A 187 -7.82 0.39 -18.31
N TYR A 188 -8.40 0.37 -19.51
CA TYR A 188 -9.45 1.30 -19.90
C TYR A 188 -10.74 1.14 -19.09
N VAL A 189 -11.08 -0.07 -18.64
CA VAL A 189 -12.29 -0.28 -17.82
C VAL A 189 -12.10 0.30 -16.42
N SER A 190 -10.96 0.01 -15.78
CA SER A 190 -10.63 0.58 -14.47
C SER A 190 -10.50 2.11 -14.53
N ASN A 191 -9.91 2.65 -15.59
CA ASN A 191 -9.78 4.10 -15.78
C ASN A 191 -11.14 4.79 -15.95
N GLU A 192 -12.06 4.17 -16.71
CA GLU A 192 -13.42 4.68 -16.86
C GLU A 192 -14.18 4.66 -15.53
N LEU A 193 -14.05 3.59 -14.75
CA LEU A 193 -14.65 3.48 -13.42
C LEU A 193 -14.11 4.55 -12.48
N LEU A 194 -12.79 4.70 -12.37
CA LEU A 194 -12.17 5.77 -11.58
C LEU A 194 -12.75 7.14 -11.95
N SER A 195 -12.88 7.43 -13.25
CA SER A 195 -13.47 8.68 -13.73
C SER A 195 -14.93 8.85 -13.32
N LYS A 196 -15.74 7.78 -13.35
CA LYS A 196 -17.14 7.78 -12.87
C LYS A 196 -17.25 8.00 -11.36
N HIS A 197 -16.23 7.61 -10.59
CA HIS A 197 -16.12 7.85 -9.15
C HIS A 197 -15.43 9.18 -8.82
N ASN A 198 -15.44 10.14 -9.74
CA ASN A 198 -14.87 11.48 -9.59
C ASN A 198 -13.35 11.52 -9.36
N ILE A 199 -12.63 10.48 -9.77
CA ILE A 199 -11.16 10.46 -9.76
C ILE A 199 -10.65 10.97 -11.11
N LYS A 200 -9.82 12.01 -11.10
CA LYS A 200 -9.08 12.48 -12.28
C LYS A 200 -7.98 11.49 -12.62
N VAL A 201 -8.11 10.83 -13.77
CA VAL A 201 -7.13 9.86 -14.27
C VAL A 201 -6.19 10.52 -15.28
N ILE A 202 -4.88 10.48 -14.99
CA ILE A 202 -3.81 10.85 -15.90
C ILE A 202 -3.19 9.56 -16.42
N THR A 203 -3.33 9.28 -17.71
CA THR A 203 -2.80 8.05 -18.29
C THR A 203 -1.39 8.24 -18.82
N ILE A 204 -0.57 7.19 -18.70
CA ILE A 204 0.72 7.08 -19.38
C ILE A 204 0.75 5.83 -20.27
N ALA A 205 1.54 5.90 -21.34
CA ALA A 205 1.76 4.76 -22.23
C ALA A 205 2.51 3.64 -21.48
N SER A 206 2.13 2.39 -21.78
CA SER A 206 2.56 1.22 -21.02
C SER A 206 3.20 0.12 -21.87
N SER A 207 3.50 0.39 -23.14
CA SER A 207 3.93 -0.61 -24.13
C SER A 207 5.15 -1.43 -23.68
N GLU A 208 6.15 -0.77 -23.10
CA GLU A 208 7.40 -1.38 -22.65
C GLU A 208 7.49 -1.53 -21.13
N LEU A 209 7.10 -0.50 -20.38
CA LEU A 209 7.22 -0.49 -18.91
C LEU A 209 6.39 -1.59 -18.25
N SER A 210 5.19 -1.90 -18.78
CA SER A 210 4.35 -2.95 -18.20
C SER A 210 4.94 -4.35 -18.35
N ARG A 211 5.95 -4.56 -19.20
CA ARG A 211 6.66 -5.84 -19.30
C ARG A 211 7.40 -6.18 -18.01
N GLY A 212 7.77 -5.16 -17.23
CA GLY A 212 8.35 -5.29 -15.90
C GLY A 212 7.37 -5.73 -14.81
N ARG A 213 6.06 -5.80 -15.12
CA ARG A 213 4.98 -6.14 -14.17
C ARG A 213 4.96 -5.22 -12.94
N GLY A 214 4.89 -3.92 -13.21
CA GLY A 214 4.67 -2.90 -12.20
C GLY A 214 3.94 -1.70 -12.78
N GLY A 215 3.02 -1.14 -12.00
CA GLY A 215 2.29 0.07 -12.32
C GLY A 215 3.07 1.36 -12.01
N PRO A 216 2.46 2.53 -12.24
CA PRO A 216 3.03 3.83 -11.88
C PRO A 216 3.46 3.92 -10.40
N ARG A 217 2.73 3.28 -9.47
CA ARG A 217 3.10 3.29 -8.05
C ARG A 217 4.39 2.52 -7.81
N CYS A 218 4.54 1.32 -8.38
CA CYS A 218 5.77 0.51 -8.28
C CYS A 218 7.03 1.24 -8.80
N MET A 219 6.89 2.17 -9.74
CA MET A 219 8.00 2.95 -10.31
C MET A 219 8.33 4.22 -9.50
N SER A 220 7.67 4.42 -8.35
CA SER A 220 7.76 5.65 -7.57
C SER A 220 8.03 5.39 -6.09
N MET A 221 8.65 6.36 -5.43
CA MET A 221 8.84 6.37 -3.98
C MET A 221 8.67 7.81 -3.48
N PRO A 222 7.47 8.19 -2.99
CA PRO A 222 7.24 9.55 -2.50
C PRO A 222 8.17 9.88 -1.33
N LEU A 223 8.96 10.94 -1.45
CA LEU A 223 9.82 11.42 -0.36
C LEU A 223 9.09 12.40 0.56
N ILE A 224 8.26 13.27 -0.03
CA ILE A 224 7.48 14.29 0.66
C ILE A 224 6.10 14.33 0.03
N ARG A 225 5.06 14.37 0.87
CA ARG A 225 3.67 14.69 0.51
C ARG A 225 3.18 15.73 1.51
N GLU A 226 2.31 16.62 1.08
CA GLU A 226 1.65 17.57 1.98
C GLU A 226 0.76 16.82 2.97
N ASP A 227 0.65 17.35 4.18
CA ASP A 227 -0.28 16.83 5.16
C ASP A 227 -1.71 17.06 4.66
N VAL A 228 -2.46 15.97 4.54
CA VAL A 228 -3.91 16.04 4.42
C VAL A 228 -4.44 16.46 5.79
N GLY A 229 -5.00 17.67 5.89
CA GLY A 229 -5.58 18.17 7.13
C GLY A 229 -6.59 17.19 7.74
N THR A 230 -6.90 17.34 9.02
CA THR A 230 -8.03 16.61 9.63
C THR A 230 -9.32 17.03 8.95
N LEU A 231 -9.98 16.07 8.28
CA LEU A 231 -11.37 16.18 7.86
C LEU A 231 -12.28 16.42 9.07
#